data_AF-A0A9D2S3L2-F1
#
_entry.id   AF-A0A9D2S3L2-F1
#
_cell.length_a   1.000
_cell.length_b   1.000
_cell.length_c   1.000
_cell.angle_alpha   90.00
_cell.angle_beta   90.00
_cell.angle_gamma   90.00
#
_symmetry.space_group_name_H-M   'P 1'
#
loop_
_entity.id
_entity.type
_entity.pdbx_description
1 polymer ?
#
loop_
_entity_poly.entity_id
_entity_poly.type
_entity_poly.pdbx_seq_one_letter_code
_entity_poly.pdbx_strand_id
1 'polypeptide(L)'
;MWQIMEPAASERPLVSFRRAYSCIEGLQPAYTVRYELFLEKKGYRLEVHQAGFCDGKASCPVTGVTAARAAELLRYLYENGVPAAQAAEAVQDVCGAIAWN
;
A
#
# COMPACT_ATOMS: atom_id res chain seq x y z
N MET A 1 -14.37 9.50 -33.63
CA MET A 1 -13.00 9.27 -33.10
C MET A 1 -13.14 9.20 -31.59
N TRP A 2 -13.22 8.00 -31.02
CA TRP A 2 -13.35 7.84 -29.57
C TRP A 2 -11.97 8.04 -28.94
N GLN A 3 -11.76 9.17 -28.28
CA GLN A 3 -10.58 9.36 -27.44
C GLN A 3 -10.66 8.35 -26.30
N ILE A 4 -9.73 7.40 -26.30
CA ILE A 4 -9.46 6.55 -25.14
C ILE A 4 -8.89 7.49 -24.08
N MET A 5 -9.73 7.89 -23.11
CA MET A 5 -9.26 8.63 -21.94
C MET A 5 -8.40 7.69 -21.10
N GLU A 6 -7.08 7.89 -21.15
CA GLU A 6 -6.17 7.24 -20.21
C GLU A 6 -6.57 7.64 -18.77
N PRO A 7 -6.63 6.69 -17.82
CA PRO A 7 -6.97 7.03 -16.45
C PRO A 7 -5.93 8.01 -15.88
N ALA A 8 -6.40 9.16 -15.42
CA ALA A 8 -5.57 10.12 -14.69
C ALA A 8 -5.17 9.51 -13.34
N ALA A 9 -3.95 9.81 -12.88
CA ALA A 9 -3.53 9.47 -11.53
C ALA A 9 -4.48 10.13 -10.51
N SER A 10 -4.85 9.39 -9.47
CA SER A 10 -5.77 9.87 -8.43
C SER A 10 -5.01 10.25 -7.17
N GLU A 11 -5.24 11.47 -6.66
CA GLU A 11 -4.75 11.89 -5.34
C GLU A 11 -5.51 11.22 -4.19
N ARG A 12 -6.73 10.72 -4.44
CA ARG A 12 -7.51 9.96 -3.46
C ARG A 12 -7.30 8.46 -3.64
N PRO A 13 -7.19 7.69 -2.54
CA PRO A 13 -7.08 6.24 -2.63
C PRO A 13 -8.40 5.64 -3.16
N LEU A 14 -8.28 4.66 -4.04
CA LEU A 14 -9.38 3.81 -4.50
C LEU A 14 -9.88 2.88 -3.36
N VAL A 15 -8.94 2.40 -2.55
CA VAL A 15 -9.19 1.52 -1.39
C VAL A 15 -8.27 1.95 -0.26
N SER A 16 -8.79 2.00 0.96
CA SER A 16 -8.02 2.32 2.16
C SER A 16 -8.42 1.39 3.30
N PHE A 17 -7.44 0.78 3.95
CA PHE A 17 -7.61 0.03 5.19
C PHE A 17 -6.77 0.66 6.29
N ARG A 18 -7.25 0.54 7.54
CA ARG A 18 -6.54 1.02 8.72
C ARG A 18 -6.53 -0.07 9.78
N ARG A 19 -5.36 -0.35 10.33
CA ARG A 19 -5.18 -1.21 11.50
C ARG A 19 -4.56 -0.42 12.63
N ALA A 20 -5.20 -0.45 13.80
CA ALA A 20 -4.65 0.12 15.02
C ALA A 20 -4.07 -1.02 15.87
N TYR A 21 -2.88 -0.80 16.40
CA TYR A 21 -2.18 -1.68 17.31
C TYR A 21 -2.15 -1.04 18.69
N SER A 22 -2.61 -1.77 19.70
CA SER A 22 -2.62 -1.29 21.08
C SER A 22 -1.22 -1.33 21.69
N CYS A 23 -1.03 -0.52 22.72
CA CYS A 23 0.13 -0.65 23.59
C CYS A 23 0.02 -1.97 24.38
N ILE A 24 1.10 -2.74 24.38
CA ILE A 24 1.32 -3.91 25.21
C ILE A 24 2.59 -3.61 26.01
N GLU A 25 2.43 -3.47 27.33
CA GLU A 25 3.49 -3.04 28.23
C GLU A 25 4.75 -3.91 28.08
N GLY A 26 5.90 -3.27 27.90
CA GLY A 26 7.20 -3.94 27.72
C GLY A 26 7.42 -4.66 26.39
N LEU A 27 6.40 -4.74 25.51
CA LEU A 27 6.47 -5.51 24.26
C LEU A 27 6.27 -4.65 23.01
N GLN A 28 5.30 -3.74 23.02
CA GLN A 28 4.90 -3.00 21.83
C GLN A 28 4.20 -1.68 22.21
N PRO A 29 4.64 -0.51 21.75
CA PRO A 29 3.86 0.72 21.95
C PRO A 29 2.65 0.76 21.01
N ALA A 30 1.71 1.67 21.26
CA ALA A 30 0.58 1.86 20.36
C ALA A 30 1.02 2.49 19.03
N TYR A 31 0.52 1.98 17.91
CA TYR A 31 0.75 2.56 16.58
C TYR A 31 -0.39 2.24 15.62
N THR A 32 -0.38 2.86 14.46
CA THR A 32 -1.36 2.63 13.40
C THR A 32 -0.64 2.34 12.10
N VAL A 33 -1.17 1.40 11.32
CA VAL A 33 -0.77 1.18 9.92
C VAL A 33 -1.96 1.45 9.01
N ARG A 34 -1.74 2.24 7.95
CA ARG A 34 -2.68 2.50 6.87
C ARG A 34 -2.18 1.83 5.60
N TYR A 35 -3.09 1.23 4.86
CA TYR A 35 -2.83 0.54 3.60
C TYR A 35 -3.71 1.19 2.54
N GLU A 36 -3.12 1.77 1.51
CA GLU A 36 -3.84 2.55 0.51
C GLU A 36 -3.48 2.12 -0.92
N LEU A 37 -4.48 2.05 -1.78
CA LEU A 37 -4.30 1.77 -3.22
C LEU A 37 -4.69 3.01 -4.02
N PHE A 38 -3.77 3.51 -4.83
CA PHE A 38 -3.99 4.65 -5.72
C PHE A 38 -4.00 4.20 -7.18
N LEU A 39 -4.81 4.87 -7.99
CA LEU A 39 -4.75 4.75 -9.44
C LEU A 39 -3.60 5.61 -9.97
N GLU A 40 -2.77 5.04 -10.82
CA GLU A 40 -1.68 5.73 -11.50
C GLU A 40 -1.86 5.62 -13.02
N LYS A 41 -1.24 6.51 -13.79
CA LYS A 41 -1.35 6.51 -15.26
C LYS A 41 -0.97 5.17 -15.91
N LYS A 42 -0.08 4.40 -15.28
CA LYS A 42 0.46 3.13 -15.78
C LYS A 42 0.17 1.92 -14.89
N GLY A 43 -0.90 1.98 -14.08
CA GLY A 43 -1.29 0.89 -13.19
C GLY A 43 -1.77 1.41 -11.85
N TYR A 44 -1.18 0.90 -10.77
CA TYR A 44 -1.56 1.25 -9.42
C TYR A 44 -0.34 1.54 -8.55
N ARG A 45 -0.56 2.21 -7.43
CA ARG A 45 0.44 2.40 -6.38
C ARG A 45 -0.14 1.89 -5.06
N LEU A 46 0.55 0.95 -4.43
CA LEU A 46 0.27 0.52 -3.06
C LEU A 46 1.10 1.37 -2.12
N GLU A 47 0.48 1.96 -1.10
CA GLU A 47 1.18 2.63 -0.01
C GLU A 47 0.85 1.97 1.32
N VAL A 48 1.89 1.80 2.15
CA VAL A 48 1.76 1.38 3.54
C VAL A 48 2.39 2.45 4.41
N HIS A 49 1.60 3.06 5.28
CA HIS A 49 2.03 4.14 6.16
C HIS A 49 1.85 3.76 7.62
N GLN A 50 2.94 3.74 8.36
CA GLN A 50 2.99 3.47 9.79
C GLN A 50 3.20 4.79 10.55
N ALA A 51 2.45 4.98 11.63
CA ALA A 51 2.53 6.15 12.49
C ALA A 51 2.39 5.77 13.97
N GLY A 52 3.21 6.38 14.83
CA GLY A 52 3.17 6.27 16.30
C GLY A 52 4.31 5.44 16.90
N PHE A 53 4.82 4.45 16.16
CA PHE A 53 6.02 3.69 16.52
C PHE A 53 6.85 3.44 15.27
N CYS A 54 8.11 3.86 15.27
CA CYS A 54 9.01 3.78 14.12
C CYS A 54 8.28 4.18 12.83
N ASP A 55 7.92 5.47 12.74
CA ASP A 55 7.20 6.02 11.60
C ASP A 55 7.88 5.61 10.30
N GLY A 56 7.06 5.20 9.33
CA GLY A 56 7.58 4.58 8.13
C GLY A 56 6.56 4.63 7.01
N LYS A 57 7.06 4.76 5.79
CA LYS A 57 6.26 4.73 4.58
C LYS A 57 6.92 3.79 3.58
N ALA A 58 6.13 2.89 3.02
CA ALA A 58 6.50 2.16 1.82
C ALA A 58 5.54 2.53 0.69
N SER A 59 6.09 2.63 -0.51
CA SER A 59 5.34 2.88 -1.74
C SER A 59 5.84 1.90 -2.79
N CYS A 60 4.91 1.19 -3.41
CA CYS A 60 5.22 0.20 -4.43
C CYS A 60 4.34 0.44 -5.67
N PRO A 61 4.95 0.65 -6.86
CA PRO A 61 4.21 0.66 -8.11
C PRO A 61 3.86 -0.79 -8.50
N VAL A 62 2.59 -1.02 -8.81
CA VAL A 62 2.07 -2.31 -9.28
C VAL A 62 1.54 -2.13 -10.69
N THR A 63 2.18 -2.81 -11.65
CA THR A 63 1.83 -2.72 -13.08
C THR A 63 1.47 -4.10 -13.62
N GLY A 64 0.78 -4.16 -14.76
CA GLY A 64 0.43 -5.44 -15.41
C GLY A 64 -0.62 -6.29 -14.68
N VAL A 65 -1.29 -5.74 -13.65
CA VAL A 65 -2.37 -6.41 -12.90
C VAL A 65 -3.70 -5.67 -13.06
N THR A 66 -4.81 -6.37 -12.81
CA THR A 66 -6.14 -5.76 -12.77
C THR A 66 -6.39 -5.00 -11.47
N ALA A 67 -7.36 -4.09 -11.46
CA ALA A 67 -7.79 -3.38 -10.24
C ALA A 67 -8.16 -4.33 -9.09
N ALA A 68 -8.90 -5.40 -9.41
CA ALA A 68 -9.32 -6.40 -8.43
C ALA A 68 -8.10 -7.08 -7.79
N ARG A 69 -7.11 -7.46 -8.61
CA ARG A 69 -5.90 -8.10 -8.11
C ARG A 69 -5.03 -7.16 -7.27
N ALA A 70 -4.94 -5.88 -7.66
CA ALA A 70 -4.26 -4.86 -6.87
C ALA A 70 -4.94 -4.64 -5.50
N ALA A 71 -6.28 -4.66 -5.46
CA ALA A 71 -7.04 -4.57 -4.21
C ALA A 71 -6.87 -5.82 -3.33
N GLU A 72 -6.78 -7.02 -3.91
CA GLU A 72 -6.47 -8.26 -3.18
C GLU A 72 -5.08 -8.22 -2.55
N LEU A 73 -4.07 -7.69 -3.25
CA LEU A 73 -2.73 -7.50 -2.70
C LEU A 73 -2.74 -6.54 -1.51
N LEU A 74 -3.46 -5.42 -1.62
CA LEU A 74 -3.64 -4.50 -0.50
C LEU A 74 -4.32 -5.19 0.69
N ARG A 75 -5.36 -5.99 0.42
CA ARG A 75 -6.07 -6.73 1.45
C ARG A 75 -5.17 -7.76 2.14
N TYR A 76 -4.34 -8.46 1.38
CA TYR A 76 -3.34 -9.39 1.92
C TYR A 76 -2.40 -8.70 2.92
N LEU A 77 -1.85 -7.54 2.57
CA LEU A 77 -0.97 -6.77 3.47
C LEU A 77 -1.70 -6.37 4.76
N TYR A 78 -2.95 -5.93 4.65
CA TYR A 78 -3.78 -5.54 5.79
C TYR A 78 -4.14 -6.72 6.70
N GLU A 79 -4.58 -7.84 6.13
CA GLU A 79 -5.00 -9.03 6.88
C GLU A 79 -3.83 -9.63 7.67
N ASN A 80 -2.64 -9.66 7.07
CA ASN A 80 -1.41 -10.15 7.70
C ASN A 80 -0.71 -9.09 8.57
N GLY A 81 -1.23 -7.86 8.63
CA GLY A 81 -0.66 -6.81 9.47
C GLY A 81 0.75 -6.39 9.09
N VAL A 82 1.11 -6.50 7.81
CA VAL A 82 2.46 -6.23 7.32
C VAL A 82 2.86 -4.78 7.61
N PRO A 83 3.96 -4.51 8.34
CA PRO A 83 4.42 -3.16 8.62
C PRO A 83 5.06 -2.51 7.39
N ALA A 84 5.19 -1.18 7.40
CA ALA A 84 5.74 -0.44 6.26
C ALA A 84 7.13 -0.96 5.84
N ALA A 85 8.01 -1.27 6.79
CA ALA A 85 9.37 -1.76 6.51
C ALA A 85 9.42 -3.10 5.75
N GLN A 86 8.37 -3.93 5.83
CA GLN A 86 8.30 -5.25 5.20
C GLN A 86 7.37 -5.28 3.99
N ALA A 87 6.60 -4.20 3.77
CA ALA A 87 5.57 -4.17 2.74
C ALA A 87 6.12 -4.42 1.34
N ALA A 88 7.28 -3.83 1.02
CA ALA A 88 7.88 -3.97 -0.31
C ALA A 88 8.40 -5.39 -0.59
N GLU A 89 8.97 -6.05 0.43
CA GLU A 89 9.43 -7.44 0.35
C GLU A 89 8.23 -8.41 0.21
N ALA A 90 7.18 -8.20 0.99
CA ALA A 90 5.98 -9.04 1.01
C ALA A 90 5.24 -9.10 -0.33
N VAL A 91 5.42 -8.10 -1.19
CA VAL A 91 4.82 -8.04 -2.53
C VAL A 91 5.87 -7.82 -3.63
N GLN A 92 7.13 -8.20 -3.38
CA GLN A 92 8.24 -7.93 -4.30
C GLN A 92 8.01 -8.48 -5.71
N ASP A 93 7.37 -9.65 -5.83
CA ASP A 93 7.11 -10.30 -7.12
C ASP A 93 6.16 -9.50 -8.04
N VAL A 94 5.39 -8.58 -7.46
CA VAL A 94 4.42 -7.74 -8.17
C VAL A 94 4.78 -6.24 -8.11
N CYS A 95 5.72 -5.87 -7.24
CA CYS A 95 6.33 -4.55 -7.24
C CYS A 95 7.31 -4.44 -8.41
N GLY A 96 6.98 -3.56 -9.37
CA GLY A 96 8.00 -3.12 -10.33
C GLY A 96 9.17 -2.51 -9.56
N ALA A 97 10.41 -2.82 -9.97
CA ALA A 97 11.67 -2.46 -9.29
C ALA A 97 11.53 -1.25 -8.34
N ILE A 98 11.58 -1.52 -7.04
CA ILE A 98 11.27 -0.57 -5.96
C ILE A 98 12.21 0.64 -6.04
N ALA A 99 11.64 1.84 -6.08
CA ALA A 99 12.39 3.07 -5.84
C ALA A 99 12.36 3.38 -4.34
N TRP A 100 13.51 3.28 -3.67
CA TRP A 100 13.68 3.66 -2.26
C TRP A 100 13.80 5.18 -2.15
N ASN A 101 13.08 5.79 -1.22
CA ASN A 101 13.37 7.10 -0.64
C ASN A 101 13.29 6.99 0.88
#